data_AF-A0A535F0Z4-F1
#
_entry.id   AF-A0A535F0Z4-F1
#
_cell.length_a   1.000
_cell.length_b   1.000
_cell.length_c   1.000
_cell.angle_alpha   90.00
_cell.angle_beta   90.00
_cell.angle_gamma   90.00
#
_symmetry.space_group_name_H-M   'P 1'
#
loop_
_entity.id
_entity.type
_entity.pdbx_description
1 polymer ?
#
loop_
_entity_poly.entity_id
_entity_poly.type
_entity_poly.pdbx_seq_one_letter_code
_entity_poly.pdbx_strand_id
1 'polypeptide(L)'
;MGLACNILNALGGSPLIDRPEFVPQYPGPLPGAVESELIVPLARFSLDLVKNVFMVIEEPETPLNFPVNAFAAAPPLTIGQFYDTIKQLIIEGGQSIFVGNSAKQVTAAVAGQELIQVTDVNSAVQAIEMIVEQGEGTTKSPLSGQGSDIAHYYQFAEIAHGKTLIPNPNAPADAPDDHLRGRSDSVRPQRSAAGDQKSNSFRLSGGFSSSSGVRHLQLHLHEPPEIVA
;
A
#
# COMPACT_ATOMS: atom_id res chain seq x y z
N MET A 1 3.67 -6.05 5.12
CA MET A 1 4.83 -6.58 5.88
C MET A 1 4.49 -7.34 7.15
N GLY A 2 3.56 -6.90 7.99
CA GLY A 2 3.20 -7.61 9.24
C GLY A 2 2.81 -9.07 9.05
N LEU A 3 2.03 -9.39 8.01
CA LEU A 3 1.64 -10.76 7.66
C LEU A 3 2.85 -11.67 7.36
N ALA A 4 3.82 -11.20 6.58
CA ALA A 4 5.04 -11.97 6.30
C ALA A 4 5.85 -12.25 7.58
N CYS A 5 5.87 -11.30 8.52
CA CYS A 5 6.49 -11.50 9.83
C CYS A 5 5.74 -12.54 10.67
N ASN A 6 4.41 -12.50 10.66
CA ASN A 6 3.55 -13.49 11.32
C ASN A 6 3.79 -14.90 10.76
N ILE A 7 3.87 -15.04 9.44
CA ILE A 7 4.20 -16.31 8.77
C ILE A 7 5.57 -16.80 9.25
N LEU A 8 6.62 -15.97 9.14
CA LEU A 8 7.97 -16.38 9.54
C LEU A 8 8.06 -16.76 11.03
N ASN A 9 7.40 -16.01 11.91
CA ASN A 9 7.32 -16.34 13.34
C ASN A 9 6.61 -17.67 13.58
N ALA A 10 5.52 -17.96 12.86
CA ALA A 10 4.75 -19.20 12.99
C ALA A 10 5.54 -20.43 12.57
N LEU A 11 6.43 -20.28 11.59
CA LEU A 11 7.38 -21.31 11.15
C LEU A 11 8.59 -21.48 12.08
N GLY A 12 8.65 -20.75 13.21
CA GLY A 12 9.76 -20.79 14.16
C GLY A 12 10.92 -19.85 13.85
N GLY A 13 10.80 -19.03 12.81
CA GLY A 13 11.77 -17.98 12.48
C GLY A 13 11.66 -16.76 13.39
N SER A 14 12.52 -15.78 13.12
CA SER A 14 12.50 -14.48 13.81
C SER A 14 12.77 -13.38 12.77
N PRO A 15 11.77 -12.57 12.40
CA PRO A 15 11.98 -11.44 11.49
C PRO A 15 13.02 -10.46 12.06
N LEU A 16 13.95 -10.03 11.21
CA LEU A 16 15.02 -9.09 11.55
C LEU A 16 14.95 -7.89 10.60
N ILE A 17 14.20 -6.87 10.99
CA ILE A 17 13.87 -5.72 10.14
C ILE A 17 14.54 -4.40 10.57
N ASP A 18 15.25 -4.42 11.70
CA ASP A 18 15.83 -3.27 12.38
C ASP A 18 17.37 -3.30 12.37
N ARG A 19 17.96 -4.04 11.43
CA ARG A 19 19.41 -4.18 11.30
C ARG A 19 19.96 -3.38 10.11
N PRO A 20 21.19 -2.84 10.21
CA PRO A 20 21.82 -2.12 9.09
C PRO A 20 21.85 -2.93 7.78
N GLU A 21 22.00 -4.26 7.86
CA GLU A 21 22.05 -5.14 6.69
C GLU A 21 20.68 -5.34 6.02
N PHE A 22 19.58 -5.05 6.73
CA PHE A 22 18.22 -5.11 6.19
C PHE A 22 17.84 -3.80 5.47
N VAL A 23 18.43 -2.67 5.85
CA VAL A 23 18.12 -1.36 5.27
C VAL A 23 18.58 -1.32 3.81
N PRO A 24 17.67 -1.13 2.83
CA PRO A 24 18.06 -1.10 1.43
C PRO A 24 18.96 0.09 1.09
N GLN A 25 19.88 -0.10 0.16
CA GLN A 25 20.64 1.00 -0.45
C GLN A 25 19.90 1.47 -1.70
N TYR A 26 19.69 2.79 -1.80
CA TYR A 26 19.04 3.40 -2.95
C TYR A 26 20.02 4.33 -3.71
N PRO A 27 19.98 4.34 -5.05
CA PRO A 27 19.22 3.42 -5.91
C PRO A 27 19.80 2.00 -5.87
N GLY A 28 18.94 0.98 -5.97
CA GLY A 28 19.35 -0.42 -5.90
C GLY A 28 18.26 -1.39 -6.37
N PRO A 29 18.59 -2.67 -6.59
CA PRO A 29 17.62 -3.67 -7.03
C PRO A 29 16.64 -4.04 -5.92
N LEU A 30 15.55 -4.71 -6.29
CA LEU A 30 14.70 -5.39 -5.31
C LEU A 30 15.44 -6.60 -4.69
N PRO A 31 15.21 -6.90 -3.40
CA PRO A 31 15.77 -8.09 -2.76
C PRO A 31 15.13 -9.38 -3.30
N GLY A 32 15.84 -10.51 -3.19
CA GLY A 32 15.28 -11.83 -3.51
C GLY A 32 15.18 -12.17 -5.01
N ALA A 33 15.86 -11.39 -5.88
CA ALA A 33 15.86 -11.55 -7.33
C ALA A 33 14.48 -11.39 -8.04
N VAL A 34 13.47 -10.94 -7.30
CA VAL A 34 12.21 -10.43 -7.85
C VAL A 34 12.52 -9.20 -8.70
N GLU A 35 11.94 -9.12 -9.90
CA GLU A 35 12.18 -8.00 -10.82
C GLU A 35 13.67 -7.61 -10.93
N SER A 36 14.55 -8.60 -11.11
CA SER A 36 16.02 -8.45 -10.93
C SER A 36 16.70 -7.34 -11.75
N GLU A 37 16.06 -6.85 -12.82
CA GLU A 37 16.56 -5.75 -13.65
C GLU A 37 16.06 -4.37 -13.19
N LEU A 38 15.03 -4.32 -12.34
CA LEU A 38 14.45 -3.08 -11.82
C LEU A 38 15.38 -2.43 -10.79
N ILE A 39 15.77 -1.18 -11.05
CA ILE A 39 16.49 -0.35 -10.09
C ILE A 39 15.52 0.63 -9.43
N VAL A 40 15.28 0.43 -8.14
CA VAL A 40 14.40 1.26 -7.33
C VAL A 40 15.18 2.48 -6.84
N PRO A 41 14.74 3.72 -7.13
CA PRO A 41 15.36 4.93 -6.61
C PRO A 41 14.63 5.46 -5.37
N LEU A 42 15.32 6.30 -4.57
CA LEU A 42 14.67 7.22 -3.65
C LEU A 42 14.49 8.57 -4.37
N ALA A 43 13.28 8.86 -4.84
CA ALA A 43 13.00 10.05 -5.64
C ALA A 43 11.70 10.75 -5.23
N ARG A 44 11.55 12.02 -5.64
CA ARG A 44 10.26 12.72 -5.52
C ARG A 44 9.23 12.09 -6.45
N PHE A 45 7.96 12.22 -6.07
CA PHE A 45 6.84 11.79 -6.92
C PHE A 45 6.94 12.36 -8.33
N SER A 46 6.79 11.48 -9.33
CA SER A 46 6.62 11.82 -10.74
C SER A 46 5.80 10.72 -11.41
N LEU A 47 5.13 11.04 -12.52
CA LEU A 47 4.42 10.03 -13.31
C LEU A 47 5.37 8.96 -13.85
N ASP A 48 6.62 9.32 -14.15
CA ASP A 48 7.64 8.36 -14.58
C ASP A 48 8.01 7.39 -13.46
N LEU A 49 8.12 7.86 -12.20
CA LEU A 49 8.35 6.99 -11.05
C LEU A 49 7.19 6.03 -10.82
N VAL A 50 5.94 6.50 -10.97
CA VAL A 50 4.76 5.64 -10.83
C VAL A 50 4.76 4.57 -11.91
N LYS A 51 4.91 4.96 -13.19
CA LYS A 51 4.78 4.05 -14.35
C LYS A 51 5.93 3.06 -14.45
N ASN A 52 7.16 3.52 -14.24
CA ASN A 52 8.35 2.73 -14.55
C ASN A 52 8.97 2.07 -13.31
N VAL A 53 8.43 2.30 -12.11
CA VAL A 53 8.90 1.66 -10.87
C VAL A 53 7.75 1.07 -10.08
N PHE A 54 6.81 1.88 -9.58
CA PHE A 54 5.78 1.35 -8.66
C PHE A 54 4.79 0.40 -9.34
N MET A 55 4.37 0.71 -10.57
CA MET A 55 3.53 -0.21 -11.35
C MET A 55 4.26 -1.49 -11.73
N VAL A 56 5.58 -1.44 -11.94
CA VAL A 56 6.40 -2.64 -12.24
C VAL A 56 6.51 -3.52 -11.00
N ILE A 57 6.71 -2.93 -9.81
CA ILE A 57 6.79 -3.69 -8.54
C ILE A 57 5.50 -4.46 -8.26
N GLU A 58 4.35 -3.87 -8.53
CA GLU A 58 3.03 -4.44 -8.24
C GLU A 58 2.41 -5.16 -9.46
N GLU A 59 3.17 -5.34 -10.56
CA GLU A 59 2.62 -5.90 -11.80
C GLU A 59 2.01 -7.30 -11.54
N PRO A 60 0.72 -7.51 -11.88
CA PRO A 60 0.08 -8.81 -11.69
C PRO A 60 0.76 -9.88 -12.55
N GLU A 61 0.82 -11.12 -12.07
CA GLU A 61 1.23 -12.24 -12.93
C GLU A 61 0.35 -12.34 -14.19
N THR A 62 -0.95 -12.07 -14.05
CA THR A 62 -1.90 -11.99 -15.17
C THR A 62 -2.63 -10.65 -15.14
N PRO A 63 -2.13 -9.62 -15.84
CA PRO A 63 -2.74 -8.29 -15.81
C PRO A 63 -4.17 -8.26 -16.37
N LEU A 64 -5.09 -7.58 -15.68
CA LEU A 64 -6.42 -7.29 -16.22
C LEU A 64 -6.29 -6.26 -17.36
N ASN A 65 -6.66 -6.68 -18.56
CA ASN A 65 -6.62 -5.83 -19.74
C ASN A 65 -7.83 -4.87 -19.76
N PHE A 66 -7.66 -3.68 -19.20
CA PHE A 66 -8.60 -2.58 -19.44
C PHE A 66 -8.30 -1.93 -20.80
N PRO A 67 -9.30 -1.56 -21.62
CA PRO A 67 -9.09 -0.94 -22.93
C PRO A 67 -8.54 0.49 -22.82
N VAL A 68 -7.25 0.59 -22.55
CA VAL A 68 -6.37 1.75 -22.66
C VAL A 68 -5.01 1.20 -23.10
N ASN A 69 -4.29 1.88 -24.00
CA ASN A 69 -3.02 1.39 -24.56
C ASN A 69 -2.13 0.77 -23.48
N ALA A 70 -2.04 -0.57 -23.50
CA ALA A 70 -1.31 -1.34 -22.51
C ALA A 70 0.19 -1.13 -22.73
N PHE A 71 0.90 -0.82 -21.66
CA PHE A 71 2.34 -0.97 -21.61
C PHE A 71 2.58 -2.40 -21.17
N ALA A 72 3.19 -3.23 -22.02
CA ALA A 72 3.55 -4.58 -21.64
C ALA A 72 5.05 -4.77 -21.94
N ALA A 73 5.80 -5.10 -20.91
CA ALA A 73 7.05 -5.83 -21.02
C ALA A 73 6.94 -6.97 -19.99
N ALA A 74 6.98 -8.23 -20.44
CA ALA A 74 7.06 -9.37 -19.54
C ALA A 74 8.52 -9.77 -19.35
N PRO A 75 9.09 -9.56 -18.15
CA PRO A 75 10.01 -10.51 -17.51
C PRO A 75 9.88 -10.43 -15.95
N PRO A 76 10.95 -10.62 -15.14
CA PRO A 76 11.34 -11.68 -14.18
C PRO A 76 10.25 -12.27 -13.22
N LEU A 77 10.68 -12.94 -12.12
CA LEU A 77 9.80 -13.47 -11.06
C LEU A 77 9.01 -12.33 -10.40
N THR A 78 7.68 -12.36 -10.47
CA THR A 78 6.80 -11.36 -9.82
C THR A 78 6.68 -11.59 -8.32
N ILE A 79 6.20 -10.60 -7.56
CA ILE A 79 5.90 -10.76 -6.12
C ILE A 79 4.82 -11.84 -5.91
N GLY A 80 3.79 -11.88 -6.77
CA GLY A 80 2.76 -12.92 -6.75
C GLY A 80 3.36 -14.33 -6.86
N GLN A 81 4.23 -14.55 -7.86
CA GLN A 81 4.91 -15.83 -8.08
C GLN A 81 5.85 -16.23 -6.93
N PHE A 82 6.54 -15.25 -6.35
CA PHE A 82 7.38 -15.46 -5.16
C PHE A 82 6.54 -15.99 -3.98
N TYR A 83 5.40 -15.35 -3.71
CA TYR A 83 4.50 -15.77 -2.64
C TYR A 83 3.77 -17.08 -2.93
N ASP A 84 3.44 -17.36 -4.19
CA ASP A 84 2.89 -18.65 -4.60
C ASP A 84 3.88 -19.79 -4.35
N THR A 85 5.16 -19.58 -4.61
CA THR A 85 6.21 -20.56 -4.28
C THR A 85 6.25 -20.84 -2.77
N ILE A 86 6.21 -19.79 -1.93
CA ILE A 86 6.17 -19.94 -0.47
C ILE A 86 4.90 -20.68 -0.03
N LYS A 87 3.75 -20.35 -0.62
CA LYS A 87 2.46 -20.99 -0.33
C LYS A 87 2.53 -22.50 -0.58
N GLN A 88 3.07 -22.92 -1.74
CA GLN A 88 3.22 -24.35 -2.04
C GLN A 88 4.14 -25.05 -1.05
N LEU A 89 5.29 -24.45 -0.70
CA LEU A 89 6.20 -25.02 0.30
C LEU A 89 5.55 -25.18 1.68
N ILE A 90 4.70 -24.23 2.09
CA ILE A 90 3.95 -24.31 3.35
C ILE A 90 2.92 -25.44 3.31
N ILE A 91 2.19 -25.58 2.19
CA ILE A 91 1.21 -26.65 2.00
C ILE A 91 1.89 -28.02 2.04
N GLU A 92 3.02 -28.17 1.33
CA GLU A 92 3.81 -29.41 1.30
C GLU A 92 4.39 -29.76 2.67
N GLY A 93 4.88 -28.77 3.42
CA GLY A 93 5.39 -28.97 4.78
C GLY A 93 4.28 -29.35 5.79
N GLY A 94 3.04 -28.96 5.53
CA GLY A 94 1.88 -29.32 6.35
C GLY A 94 1.93 -28.72 7.76
N GLN A 95 1.15 -29.27 8.70
CA GLN A 95 1.05 -28.66 10.04
C GLN A 95 2.34 -28.76 10.87
N SER A 96 3.24 -29.69 10.55
CA SER A 96 4.44 -29.98 11.37
C SER A 96 5.49 -28.87 11.33
N ILE A 97 5.46 -27.98 10.33
CA ILE A 97 6.40 -26.85 10.23
C ILE A 97 6.01 -25.66 11.12
N PHE A 98 4.79 -25.66 11.68
CA PHE A 98 4.29 -24.59 12.54
C PHE A 98 4.76 -24.79 14.00
N VAL A 99 6.05 -24.56 14.21
CA VAL A 99 6.74 -24.74 15.50
C VAL A 99 6.96 -23.44 16.28
N GLY A 100 6.47 -22.33 15.74
CA GLY A 100 6.64 -20.99 16.27
C GLY A 100 5.90 -20.71 17.57
N ASN A 101 6.36 -19.68 18.28
CA ASN A 101 5.69 -19.19 19.48
C ASN A 101 4.50 -18.29 19.10
N SER A 102 3.27 -18.72 19.42
CA SER A 102 2.03 -17.97 19.15
C SER A 102 1.99 -16.58 19.80
N ALA A 103 2.72 -16.38 20.90
CA ALA A 103 2.83 -15.07 21.56
C ALA A 103 3.60 -14.02 20.74
N LYS A 104 4.27 -14.42 19.66
CA LYS A 104 4.98 -13.52 18.73
C LYS A 104 4.13 -13.07 17.54
N GLN A 105 2.87 -13.49 17.46
CA GLN A 105 1.96 -13.04 16.41
C GLN A 105 1.52 -11.60 16.68
N VAL A 106 1.58 -10.75 15.65
CA VAL A 106 1.07 -9.38 15.70
C VAL A 106 -0.35 -9.39 15.18
N THR A 107 -1.31 -9.05 16.04
CA THR A 107 -2.75 -9.02 15.70
C THR A 107 -3.34 -7.62 15.80
N ALA A 108 -2.64 -6.67 16.40
CA ALA A 108 -3.11 -5.29 16.49
C ALA A 108 -3.21 -4.67 15.08
N ALA A 109 -4.27 -3.89 14.85
CA ALA A 109 -4.43 -3.16 13.61
C ALA A 109 -3.22 -2.25 13.34
N VAL A 110 -2.63 -2.41 12.16
CA VAL A 110 -1.57 -1.53 11.67
C VAL A 110 -2.14 -0.72 10.52
N ALA A 111 -2.07 0.61 10.63
CA ALA A 111 -2.65 1.52 9.63
C ALA A 111 -4.14 1.25 9.32
N GLY A 112 -4.91 0.79 10.32
CA GLY A 112 -6.33 0.50 10.18
C GLY A 112 -6.65 -0.87 9.58
N GLN A 113 -5.65 -1.71 9.30
CA GLN A 113 -5.85 -3.08 8.82
C GLN A 113 -5.52 -4.09 9.93
N GLU A 114 -6.48 -4.97 10.21
CA GLU A 114 -6.29 -6.11 11.10
C GLU A 114 -5.35 -7.14 10.44
N LEU A 115 -4.44 -7.71 11.23
CA LEU A 115 -3.49 -8.71 10.73
C LEU A 115 -3.97 -10.11 11.09
N ILE A 116 -3.94 -11.01 10.10
CA ILE A 116 -4.22 -12.42 10.32
C ILE A 116 -3.18 -13.00 11.27
N GLN A 117 -3.66 -13.60 12.37
CA GLN A 117 -2.85 -14.44 13.23
C GLN A 117 -2.56 -15.75 12.50
N VAL A 118 -1.29 -16.09 12.33
CA VAL A 118 -0.87 -17.30 11.61
C VAL A 118 -0.46 -18.38 12.61
N THR A 119 -1.18 -19.49 12.63
CA THR A 119 -0.97 -20.61 13.57
C THR A 119 -0.96 -21.99 12.89
N ASP A 120 -1.36 -22.05 11.63
CA ASP A 120 -1.51 -23.29 10.87
C ASP A 120 -1.41 -23.02 9.36
N VAL A 121 -1.45 -24.10 8.57
CA VAL A 121 -1.38 -24.04 7.11
C VAL A 121 -2.47 -23.12 6.54
N ASN A 122 -3.70 -23.22 7.04
CA ASN A 122 -4.84 -22.47 6.50
C ASN A 122 -4.69 -20.97 6.72
N SER A 123 -4.37 -20.56 7.95
CA SER A 123 -4.12 -19.15 8.29
C SER A 123 -2.90 -18.58 7.57
N ALA A 124 -1.87 -19.39 7.31
CA ALA A 124 -0.72 -18.98 6.50
C ALA A 124 -1.09 -18.75 5.04
N VAL A 125 -1.86 -19.67 4.44
CA VAL A 125 -2.37 -19.53 3.07
C VAL A 125 -3.22 -18.26 2.95
N GLN A 126 -4.16 -18.04 3.87
CA GLN A 126 -4.99 -16.83 3.89
C GLN A 126 -4.16 -15.54 4.03
N ALA A 127 -3.12 -15.57 4.86
CA ALA A 127 -2.21 -14.43 5.01
C ALA A 127 -1.42 -14.15 3.72
N ILE A 128 -1.00 -15.18 2.99
CA ILE A 128 -0.33 -15.03 1.70
C ILE A 128 -1.30 -14.52 0.63
N GLU A 129 -2.49 -15.09 0.53
CA GLU A 129 -3.54 -14.64 -0.40
C GLU A 129 -3.85 -13.16 -0.18
N MET A 130 -4.01 -12.72 1.07
CA MET A 130 -4.21 -11.31 1.39
C MET A 130 -3.03 -10.43 0.93
N ILE A 131 -1.77 -10.87 1.07
CA ILE A 131 -0.61 -10.10 0.60
C ILE A 131 -0.67 -9.92 -0.92
N VAL A 132 -0.94 -11.00 -1.66
CA VAL A 132 -1.00 -10.99 -3.13
C VAL A 132 -2.17 -10.13 -3.60
N GLU A 133 -3.37 -10.35 -3.05
CA GLU A 133 -4.58 -9.61 -3.41
C GLU A 133 -4.46 -8.10 -3.15
N GLN A 134 -3.74 -7.67 -2.12
CA GLN A 134 -3.50 -6.25 -1.87
C GLN A 134 -2.57 -5.61 -2.91
N GLY A 135 -1.59 -6.35 -3.42
CA GLY A 135 -0.67 -5.87 -4.45
C GLY A 135 -1.29 -5.86 -5.84
N GLU A 136 -1.67 -7.04 -6.34
CA GLU A 136 -2.05 -7.27 -7.74
C GLU A 136 -3.56 -7.43 -7.97
N GLY A 137 -4.37 -7.53 -6.90
CA GLY A 137 -5.81 -7.79 -6.99
C GLY A 137 -6.11 -9.26 -7.23
N THR A 138 -7.22 -9.55 -7.90
CA THR A 138 -7.60 -10.92 -8.27
C THR A 138 -7.58 -11.09 -9.78
N THR A 139 -7.66 -12.33 -10.26
CA THR A 139 -7.72 -12.64 -11.70
C THR A 139 -8.95 -12.08 -12.43
N LYS A 140 -9.94 -11.52 -11.71
CA LYS A 140 -11.18 -11.00 -12.29
C LYS A 140 -11.56 -9.60 -11.84
N SER A 141 -11.01 -9.14 -10.71
CA SER A 141 -11.35 -7.86 -10.11
C SER A 141 -10.09 -7.11 -9.67
N PRO A 142 -10.03 -5.78 -9.91
CA PRO A 142 -8.97 -4.93 -9.39
C PRO A 142 -9.08 -4.68 -7.88
N LEU A 143 -10.10 -5.22 -7.21
CA LEU A 143 -10.27 -5.12 -5.78
C LEU A 143 -9.41 -6.17 -5.07
N SER A 144 -8.93 -5.82 -3.88
CA SER A 144 -8.36 -6.77 -2.93
C SER A 144 -9.48 -7.61 -2.31
N GLY A 145 -9.29 -8.93 -2.18
CA GLY A 145 -10.38 -9.89 -1.93
C GLY A 145 -11.13 -9.74 -0.59
N GLN A 146 -10.63 -8.95 0.37
CA GLN A 146 -11.31 -8.68 1.65
C GLN A 146 -12.05 -7.34 1.73
N GLY A 147 -12.02 -6.48 0.69
CA GLY A 147 -12.66 -5.16 0.77
C GLY A 147 -12.95 -4.52 -0.57
N SER A 148 -13.74 -3.45 -0.55
CA SER A 148 -13.97 -2.55 -1.68
C SER A 148 -12.71 -1.78 -2.13
N ASP A 149 -11.56 -2.08 -1.55
CA ASP A 149 -10.32 -1.34 -1.75
C ASP A 149 -9.58 -1.88 -2.97
N ILE A 150 -9.20 -0.96 -3.85
CA ILE A 150 -8.48 -1.22 -5.09
C ILE A 150 -7.07 -1.72 -4.74
N ALA A 151 -6.59 -2.77 -5.40
CA ALA A 151 -5.23 -3.26 -5.22
C ALA A 151 -4.18 -2.23 -5.70
N HIS A 152 -2.97 -2.32 -5.17
CA HIS A 152 -1.94 -1.28 -5.35
C HIS A 152 -1.62 -1.00 -6.81
N TYR A 153 -1.44 -2.03 -7.64
CA TYR A 153 -1.21 -1.88 -9.07
C TYR A 153 -2.25 -0.98 -9.74
N TYR A 154 -3.51 -1.23 -9.43
CA TYR A 154 -4.65 -0.52 -10.00
C TYR A 154 -4.81 0.90 -9.44
N GLN A 155 -4.46 1.13 -8.17
CA GLN A 155 -4.34 2.50 -7.62
C GLN A 155 -3.26 3.30 -8.36
N PHE A 156 -2.11 2.69 -8.65
CA PHE A 156 -1.06 3.34 -9.44
C PHE A 156 -1.49 3.56 -10.89
N ALA A 157 -2.23 2.62 -11.49
CA ALA A 157 -2.78 2.77 -12.83
C ALA A 157 -3.75 3.97 -12.92
N GLU A 158 -4.61 4.18 -11.92
CA GLU A 158 -5.46 5.38 -11.86
C GLU A 158 -4.64 6.68 -11.92
N ILE A 159 -3.56 6.75 -11.14
CA ILE A 159 -2.65 7.91 -11.12
C ILE A 159 -1.96 8.07 -12.47
N ALA A 160 -1.41 6.98 -13.03
CA ALA A 160 -0.67 6.97 -14.28
C ALA A 160 -1.52 7.39 -15.49
N HIS A 161 -2.80 7.03 -15.49
CA HIS A 161 -3.75 7.33 -16.56
C HIS A 161 -4.58 8.60 -16.32
N GLY A 162 -4.59 9.14 -15.10
CA GLY A 162 -5.46 10.27 -14.72
C GLY A 162 -6.95 9.91 -14.77
N LYS A 163 -7.28 8.64 -14.49
CA LYS A 163 -8.63 8.07 -14.57
C LYS A 163 -8.98 7.38 -13.26
N THR A 164 -10.25 7.03 -13.08
CA THR A 164 -10.75 6.28 -11.93
C THR A 164 -11.38 4.97 -12.41
N LEU A 165 -11.06 3.86 -11.74
CA LEU A 165 -11.71 2.57 -11.93
C LEU A 165 -13.11 2.64 -11.32
N ILE A 166 -14.08 2.21 -12.11
CA ILE A 166 -15.47 2.11 -11.67
C ILE A 166 -16.04 0.74 -12.07
N PRO A 167 -17.00 0.22 -11.29
CA PRO A 167 -17.67 -1.03 -11.63
C PRO A 167 -18.28 -1.00 -13.03
N ASN A 168 -18.13 -2.10 -13.75
CA ASN A 168 -18.72 -2.39 -15.04
C ASN A 168 -19.84 -3.43 -14.86
N PRO A 169 -21.10 -3.01 -14.57
CA PRO A 169 -22.20 -3.95 -14.29
C PRO A 169 -22.62 -4.79 -15.51
N ASN A 170 -22.07 -4.50 -16.70
CA ASN A 170 -22.36 -5.20 -17.95
C ASN A 170 -21.13 -5.96 -18.47
N ALA A 171 -20.15 -6.27 -17.61
CA ALA A 171 -18.97 -7.02 -17.99
C ALA A 171 -19.35 -8.41 -18.55
N PRO A 172 -18.90 -8.77 -19.77
CA PRO A 172 -18.91 -10.15 -20.23
C PRO A 172 -18.13 -11.09 -19.29
N ALA A 173 -18.39 -12.40 -19.37
CA ALA A 173 -17.77 -13.39 -18.47
C ALA A 173 -16.23 -13.46 -18.56
N ASP A 174 -15.65 -12.95 -19.65
CA ASP A 174 -14.23 -12.90 -19.96
C ASP A 174 -13.64 -11.48 -19.87
N ALA A 175 -14.42 -10.49 -19.40
CA ALA A 175 -13.96 -9.12 -19.20
C ALA A 175 -13.79 -8.80 -17.70
N PRO A 176 -12.94 -7.81 -17.35
CA PRO A 176 -12.86 -7.31 -15.98
C PRO A 176 -14.21 -6.75 -15.52
N ASP A 177 -14.52 -6.94 -14.23
CA ASP A 177 -15.72 -6.40 -13.58
C ASP A 177 -15.71 -4.87 -13.43
N ASP A 178 -14.64 -4.19 -13.88
CA ASP A 178 -14.41 -2.74 -13.76
C ASP A 178 -13.91 -2.12 -15.08
N HIS A 179 -13.98 -0.78 -15.20
CA HIS A 179 -13.40 -0.05 -16.32
C HIS A 179 -12.91 1.36 -15.92
N LEU A 180 -11.96 1.91 -16.67
CA LEU A 180 -11.40 3.25 -16.43
C LEU A 180 -12.30 4.35 -17.00
N ARG A 181 -12.75 5.27 -16.14
CA ARG A 181 -13.49 6.49 -16.50
C ARG A 181 -12.63 7.74 -16.29
N GLY A 182 -12.76 8.72 -17.18
CA GLY A 182 -12.10 10.03 -17.01
C GLY A 182 -12.56 10.73 -15.73
N ARG A 183 -11.62 11.34 -14.98
CA ARG A 183 -11.99 12.21 -13.86
C ARG A 183 -12.81 13.39 -14.38
N SER A 184 -14.02 13.57 -13.88
CA SER A 184 -14.75 14.82 -14.05
C SER A 184 -14.11 15.87 -13.13
N ASP A 185 -13.92 17.11 -13.62
CA ASP A 185 -13.37 18.26 -12.88
C ASP A 185 -14.13 18.63 -11.58
N SER A 186 -15.20 17.91 -11.25
CA SER A 186 -16.07 18.10 -10.10
C SER A 186 -15.66 17.33 -8.84
N VAL A 187 -14.73 16.37 -8.90
CA VAL A 187 -14.31 15.60 -7.72
C VAL A 187 -13.18 16.33 -7.00
N ARG A 188 -13.54 17.27 -6.12
CA ARG A 188 -12.61 17.75 -5.07
C ARG A 188 -12.42 16.64 -4.04
N PRO A 189 -11.21 16.44 -3.49
CA PRO A 189 -11.02 15.52 -2.38
C PRO A 189 -11.94 15.95 -1.23
N GLN A 190 -12.87 15.07 -0.84
CA GLN A 190 -13.60 15.28 0.40
C GLN A 190 -12.59 15.18 1.53
N ARG A 191 -12.35 16.29 2.23
CA ARG A 191 -11.78 16.23 3.57
C ARG A 191 -12.73 15.38 4.41
N SER A 192 -12.25 14.26 4.94
CA SER A 192 -12.99 13.54 5.98
C SER A 192 -13.20 14.51 7.15
N ALA A 193 -14.46 14.78 7.45
CA ALA A 193 -14.83 15.50 8.66
C ALA A 193 -14.58 14.56 9.84
N ALA A 194 -13.38 14.63 10.41
CA ALA A 194 -13.14 14.10 11.75
C ALA A 194 -14.03 14.88 12.73
N GLY A 195 -14.70 14.13 13.62
CA GLY A 195 -15.77 14.58 14.49
C GLY A 195 -15.44 15.85 15.27
N ASP A 196 -16.41 16.75 15.23
CA ASP A 196 -16.46 18.00 15.99
C ASP A 196 -16.62 17.67 17.49
N GLN A 197 -15.51 17.51 18.20
CA GLN A 197 -15.49 17.66 19.65
C GLN A 197 -15.21 19.12 20.00
N LYS A 198 -16.26 19.76 20.53
CA LYS A 198 -16.35 21.07 21.15
C LYS A 198 -15.00 21.63 21.62
N SER A 199 -14.54 22.70 20.98
CA SER A 199 -13.58 23.62 21.59
C SER A 199 -14.17 25.03 21.65
N ASN A 200 -13.99 25.65 22.81
CA ASN A 200 -14.56 26.93 23.21
C ASN A 200 -14.34 28.02 22.16
N SER A 201 -15.42 28.69 21.79
CA SER A 201 -15.42 29.90 20.98
C SER A 201 -14.68 31.03 21.70
N PHE A 202 -13.52 31.43 21.18
CA PHE A 202 -12.95 32.75 21.42
C PHE A 202 -13.11 33.57 20.13
N ARG A 203 -14.10 34.47 20.11
CA ARG A 203 -14.32 35.43 19.03
C ARG A 203 -13.36 36.60 19.20
N LEU A 204 -12.51 36.86 18.21
CA LEU A 204 -11.89 38.17 18.01
C LEU A 204 -12.53 38.82 16.78
N SER A 205 -13.36 39.84 17.03
CA SER A 205 -13.87 40.77 16.03
C SER A 205 -12.78 41.77 15.66
N GLY A 206 -12.40 41.81 14.39
CA GLY A 206 -11.47 42.81 13.85
C GLY A 206 -11.79 43.09 12.39
N GLY A 207 -12.40 44.25 12.13
CA GLY A 207 -12.82 44.69 10.80
C GLY A 207 -11.66 44.95 9.85
N PHE A 208 -11.91 44.69 8.56
CA PHE A 208 -11.01 45.05 7.47
C PHE A 208 -11.12 46.56 7.18
N SER A 209 -9.98 47.26 7.23
CA SER A 209 -9.79 48.55 6.56
C SER A 209 -8.48 48.49 5.78
N SER A 210 -8.53 48.98 4.54
CA SER A 210 -7.46 48.93 3.57
C SER A 210 -6.40 50.00 3.84
N SER A 211 -5.12 49.65 3.68
CA SER A 211 -4.13 50.48 2.97
C SER A 211 -2.78 49.77 2.89
N SER A 212 -2.15 50.00 1.74
CA SER A 212 -0.78 49.72 1.33
C SER A 212 0.30 49.87 2.42
N GLY A 213 1.19 48.90 2.54
CA GLY A 213 2.45 49.06 3.27
C GLY A 213 3.11 47.72 3.63
N VAL A 214 4.31 47.51 3.10
CA VAL A 214 5.21 46.37 3.35
C VAL A 214 5.38 46.13 4.86
N ARG A 215 5.27 44.88 5.32
CA ARG A 215 5.64 44.48 6.69
C ARG A 215 6.58 43.28 6.69
N HIS A 216 7.80 43.52 7.15
CA HIS A 216 8.74 42.50 7.61
C HIS A 216 8.08 41.69 8.75
N LEU A 217 8.04 40.37 8.62
CA LEU A 217 7.71 39.47 9.73
C LEU A 217 8.96 39.29 10.59
N GLN A 218 8.93 39.81 11.82
CA GLN A 218 9.93 39.55 12.85
C GLN A 218 9.33 38.54 13.83
N LEU A 219 9.72 37.27 13.69
CA LEU A 219 9.36 36.18 14.59
C LEU A 219 10.04 36.38 15.95
N HIS A 220 9.24 36.66 16.98
CA HIS A 220 9.68 36.54 18.37
C HIS A 220 9.40 35.12 18.85
N LEU A 221 10.45 34.35 19.08
CA LEU A 221 10.37 33.05 19.74
C LEU A 221 10.18 33.29 21.23
N HIS A 222 9.05 32.83 21.77
CA HIS A 222 8.80 32.80 23.20
C HIS A 222 9.21 31.42 23.71
N GLU A 223 10.24 31.35 24.55
CA GLU A 223 10.63 30.10 25.19
C GLU A 223 9.64 29.73 26.32
N PRO A 224 9.34 28.42 26.50
CA PRO A 224 8.50 27.94 27.60
C PRO A 224 9.25 27.96 28.94
N PRO A 225 8.56 28.13 30.09
CA PRO A 225 9.18 28.24 31.39
C PRO A 225 9.74 26.90 31.90
N GLU A 226 10.89 26.97 32.58
CA GLU A 226 11.57 25.86 33.26
C GLU A 226 10.67 25.22 34.34
N ILE A 227 10.64 23.89 34.36
CA ILE A 227 10.09 23.09 35.45
C ILE A 227 11.20 22.88 36.47
N VAL A 228 11.05 23.47 37.66
CA VAL A 228 11.91 23.19 38.82
C VAL A 228 11.43 21.90 39.50
N ALA A 229 12.40 21.07 39.88
CA ALA A 229 12.26 19.71 40.43
C ALA A 229 11.42 19.60 41.71
#